data_AF-A0A9J6FGZ3-F1
#
_entry.id   AF-A0A9J6FGZ3-F1
#
_cell.length_a   1.000
_cell.length_b   1.000
_cell.length_c   1.000
_cell.angle_alpha   90.00
_cell.angle_beta   90.00
_cell.angle_gamma   90.00
#
_symmetry.space_group_name_H-M   'P 1'
#
loop_
_entity.id
_entity.type
_entity.pdbx_description
1 polymer ?
#
loop_
_entity_poly.entity_id
_entity_poly.type
_entity_poly.pdbx_seq_one_letter_code
_entity_poly.pdbx_strand_id
1 'polypeptide(L)'
;MAIVSSWLLYRRDCDALTIPKKEQLDLLSFKIYVASCLSAQNKDVMKKRGRLFLSVEAELEKKKRGGPAAPTPHVEVRHDNVGHWPEVAPQRQR
;
A
#
# COMPACT_ATOMS: atom_id res chain seq x y z
N MET A 1 -0.73 3.53 -26.91
CA MET A 1 -0.57 2.70 -28.14
C MET A 1 -0.29 1.22 -27.83
N ALA A 2 0.73 0.87 -27.03
CA ALA A 2 1.11 -0.53 -26.77
C ALA A 2 -0.03 -1.48 -26.33
N ILE A 3 -0.91 -1.05 -25.42
CA ILE A 3 -2.04 -1.86 -24.91
C ILE A 3 -3.03 -2.24 -26.01
N VAL A 4 -3.27 -1.36 -26.98
CA VAL A 4 -4.22 -1.61 -28.07
C VAL A 4 -3.61 -2.59 -29.08
N SER A 5 -2.32 -2.43 -29.38
CA SER A 5 -1.58 -3.36 -30.24
C SER A 5 -1.51 -4.76 -29.62
N SER A 6 -1.21 -4.86 -28.32
CA SER A 6 -1.19 -6.15 -27.61
C SER A 6 -2.58 -6.79 -27.51
N TRP A 7 -3.65 -5.99 -27.42
CA TRP A 7 -5.02 -6.48 -27.48
C TRP A 7 -5.39 -7.08 -28.84
N LEU A 8 -4.97 -6.46 -29.94
CA LEU A 8 -5.20 -7.02 -31.29
C LEU A 8 -4.42 -8.31 -31.51
N LEU A 9 -3.18 -8.37 -31.01
CA LEU A 9 -2.36 -9.59 -30.99
C LEU A 9 -3.04 -10.70 -30.18
N TYR A 10 -3.49 -10.40 -28.96
CA TYR A 10 -4.21 -11.34 -28.12
C TYR A 10 -5.42 -11.95 -28.85
N ARG A 11 -6.25 -11.12 -29.49
CA ARG A 11 -7.41 -11.61 -30.25
C ARG A 11 -7.01 -12.51 -31.43
N ARG A 12 -5.99 -12.11 -32.19
CA ARG A 12 -5.47 -12.91 -33.30
C ARG A 12 -4.97 -14.27 -32.81
N ASP A 13 -4.28 -14.29 -31.68
CA ASP A 13 -3.73 -15.53 -31.12
C ASP A 13 -4.85 -16.41 -30.54
N CYS A 14 -5.92 -15.82 -29.97
CA CYS A 14 -7.12 -16.56 -29.58
C CYS A 14 -7.82 -17.22 -30.77
N ASP A 15 -7.90 -16.51 -31.90
CA ASP A 15 -8.49 -17.06 -33.13
C ASP A 15 -7.62 -18.20 -33.70
N ALA A 16 -6.29 -18.05 -33.68
CA ALA A 16 -5.34 -19.08 -34.13
C ALA A 16 -5.36 -20.35 -33.26
N LEU A 17 -5.55 -20.19 -31.95
CA LEU A 17 -5.65 -21.28 -30.99
C LEU A 17 -7.08 -21.84 -30.84
N THR A 18 -8.03 -21.37 -31.65
CA THR A 18 -9.46 -21.78 -31.61
C THR A 18 -10.09 -21.65 -30.22
N ILE A 19 -9.70 -20.63 -29.46
CA ILE A 19 -10.23 -20.39 -28.11
C ILE A 19 -11.70 -19.94 -28.22
N PRO A 20 -12.64 -20.60 -27.53
CA PRO A 20 -14.04 -20.20 -27.53
C PRO A 20 -14.21 -18.75 -27.09
N LYS A 21 -15.06 -17.97 -27.76
CA LYS A 21 -15.31 -16.55 -27.40
C LYS A 21 -15.75 -16.34 -25.95
N LYS A 22 -16.36 -17.36 -25.33
CA LYS A 22 -16.77 -17.34 -23.92
C LYS A 22 -15.58 -17.37 -22.94
N GLU A 23 -14.45 -17.91 -23.38
CA GLU A 23 -13.21 -18.04 -22.61
C GLU A 23 -12.21 -16.91 -22.91
N GLN A 24 -12.45 -16.14 -23.97
CA GLN A 24 -11.67 -14.95 -24.29
C GLN A 24 -12.01 -13.84 -23.29
N LEU A 25 -10.98 -13.12 -22.83
CA LEU A 25 -11.15 -11.95 -21.97
C LEU A 25 -11.84 -10.83 -22.76
N ASP A 26 -12.62 -9.99 -22.09
CA ASP A 26 -13.03 -8.71 -22.64
C ASP A 26 -11.89 -7.68 -22.51
N LEU A 27 -12.00 -6.53 -23.20
CA LEU A 27 -10.94 -5.53 -23.23
C LEU A 27 -10.62 -4.98 -21.82
N LEU A 28 -11.64 -4.86 -20.96
CA LEU A 28 -11.45 -4.37 -19.60
C LEU A 28 -10.69 -5.38 -18.75
N SER A 29 -11.09 -6.65 -18.76
CA SER A 29 -10.41 -7.72 -18.02
C SER A 29 -8.99 -7.92 -18.51
N PHE A 30 -8.76 -7.85 -19.83
CA PHE A 30 -7.41 -7.87 -20.40
C PHE A 30 -6.55 -6.73 -19.84
N LYS A 31 -7.07 -5.50 -19.80
CA LYS A 31 -6.35 -4.35 -19.24
C LYS A 31 -6.04 -4.54 -17.75
N ILE A 32 -7.02 -5.00 -16.98
CA ILE A 32 -6.85 -5.26 -15.54
C ILE A 32 -5.78 -6.33 -15.32
N TYR A 33 -5.79 -7.39 -16.10
CA TYR A 33 -4.83 -8.48 -16.02
C TYR A 33 -3.41 -8.02 -16.35
N VAL A 34 -3.24 -7.27 -17.45
CA VAL A 34 -1.94 -6.68 -17.80
C VAL A 34 -1.46 -5.73 -16.69
N ALA A 35 -2.34 -4.89 -16.15
CA ALA A 35 -2.00 -3.98 -15.06
C ALA A 35 -1.62 -4.73 -13.78
N SER A 36 -2.30 -5.83 -13.43
CA SER A 36 -1.99 -6.62 -12.24
C SER A 36 -0.65 -7.33 -12.36
N CYS A 37 -0.36 -7.93 -13.52
CA CYS A 37 0.94 -8.55 -13.80
C CYS A 37 2.09 -7.54 -13.69
N LEU A 38 1.95 -6.37 -14.34
CA LEU A 38 2.97 -5.32 -14.28
C LEU A 38 3.09 -4.71 -12.88
N SER A 39 1.99 -4.60 -12.14
CA SER A 39 1.99 -4.11 -10.77
C SER A 39 2.64 -5.07 -9.79
N ALA A 40 2.66 -6.37 -10.10
CA ALA A 40 3.37 -7.39 -9.33
C ALA A 40 4.84 -7.50 -9.76
N GLN A 41 5.16 -7.13 -11.00
CA GLN A 41 6.52 -7.16 -11.53
C GLN A 41 7.40 -6.13 -10.80
N ASN A 42 8.62 -6.53 -10.42
CA ASN A 42 9.59 -5.73 -9.65
C ASN A 42 9.16 -5.33 -8.23
N LYS A 43 8.04 -5.85 -7.71
CA LYS A 43 7.79 -5.84 -6.27
C LYS A 43 8.45 -7.06 -5.67
N ASP A 44 9.63 -6.83 -5.11
CA ASP A 44 10.19 -7.74 -4.12
C ASP A 44 9.10 -7.95 -3.05
N VAL A 45 8.71 -9.19 -2.78
CA VAL A 45 7.61 -9.53 -1.84
C VAL A 45 7.85 -8.92 -0.44
N MET A 46 9.07 -8.45 -0.18
CA MET A 46 9.43 -7.60 0.94
C MET A 46 9.51 -6.11 0.57
N LYS A 47 8.41 -5.38 0.78
CA LYS A 47 8.42 -4.09 1.51
C LYS A 47 6.98 -3.63 1.67
N LYS A 48 6.42 -3.87 2.87
CA LYS A 48 5.25 -3.14 3.37
C LYS A 48 5.63 -1.66 3.47
N ARG A 49 5.55 -0.93 2.36
CA ARG A 49 5.69 0.53 2.37
C ARG A 49 4.32 1.08 2.78
N GLY A 50 4.23 1.53 4.03
CA GLY A 50 3.03 2.16 4.58
C GLY A 50 2.28 1.35 5.64
N ARG A 51 2.93 1.05 6.76
CA ARG A 51 2.36 1.27 8.11
C ARG A 51 3.44 1.10 9.18
N LEU A 52 3.85 2.20 9.80
CA LEU A 52 4.56 2.17 11.07
C LEU A 52 3.52 1.89 12.17
N PHE A 53 3.16 0.62 12.34
CA PHE A 53 2.72 0.13 13.65
C PHE A 53 3.88 -0.63 14.32
N LEU A 54 5.11 -0.22 14.04
CA LEU A 54 6.16 -0.49 15.00
C LEU A 54 5.80 0.36 16.21
N SER A 55 5.50 -0.32 17.32
CA SER A 55 5.34 0.30 18.62
C SER A 55 6.39 1.39 18.77
N VAL A 56 6.00 2.59 19.21
CA VAL A 56 6.94 3.70 19.51
C VAL A 56 8.12 3.18 20.35
N GLU A 57 7.88 2.16 21.18
CA GLU A 57 8.90 1.46 21.94
C GLU A 57 9.96 0.77 21.06
N ALA A 58 9.57 0.10 19.98
CA ALA A 58 10.49 -0.58 19.07
C ALA A 58 11.42 0.41 18.34
N GLU A 59 10.93 1.61 18.01
CA GLU A 59 11.75 2.67 17.42
C GLU A 59 12.71 3.28 18.45
N LEU A 60 12.25 3.49 19.69
CA LEU A 60 13.08 3.97 20.79
C LEU A 60 14.19 2.97 21.15
N GLU A 61 13.88 1.67 21.20
CA GLU A 61 14.86 0.59 21.42
C GLU A 61 15.94 0.55 20.33
N LYS A 62 15.57 0.80 19.07
CA LYS A 62 16.53 0.87 17.98
C LYS A 62 17.46 2.08 18.12
N LYS A 63 16.95 3.21 18.61
CA LYS A 63 17.71 4.45 18.81
C LYS A 63 18.70 4.36 19.99
N LYS A 64 18.41 3.55 21.01
CA LYS A 64 19.35 3.27 22.12
C LYS A 64 20.69 2.67 21.66
N ARG A 65 20.72 1.98 20.52
CA ARG A 65 21.88 1.24 20.04
C ARG A 65 22.78 2.04 19.08
N GLY A 66 22.38 3.24 18.67
CA GLY A 66 22.97 3.96 17.53
C GLY A 66 23.90 5.12 17.85
N GLY A 67 24.17 5.45 19.12
CA GLY A 67 25.02 6.59 19.50
C GLY A 67 24.69 7.14 20.89
N PRO A 68 25.22 8.32 21.27
CA PRO A 68 24.95 8.94 22.56
C PRO A 68 23.44 9.15 22.76
N ALA A 69 22.84 8.32 23.62
CA ALA A 69 21.41 8.33 23.86
C ALA A 69 21.10 9.08 25.15
N ALA A 70 20.31 10.15 25.07
CA ALA A 70 19.69 10.75 26.25
C ALA A 70 18.74 9.72 26.89
N PRO A 71 18.67 9.63 28.23
CA PRO A 71 17.79 8.68 28.91
C PRO A 71 16.33 9.03 28.60
N THR A 72 15.60 8.07 28.01
CA THR A 72 14.16 8.21 27.76
C THR A 72 13.39 7.97 29.07
N PRO A 73 12.42 8.83 29.45
CA PRO A 73 11.56 8.61 30.62
C PRO A 73 10.85 7.26 30.58
N HIS A 74 10.49 6.73 31.76
CA HIS A 74 9.71 5.48 31.89
C HIS A 74 8.35 5.61 31.19
N VAL A 75 7.86 4.52 30.61
CA VAL A 75 6.62 4.50 29.79
C VAL A 75 5.43 5.08 30.57
N GLU A 76 5.33 4.79 31.86
CA GLU A 76 4.25 5.28 32.74
C GLU A 76 4.25 6.79 32.98
N VAL A 77 5.39 7.46 32.71
CA VAL A 77 5.57 8.92 32.85
C VAL A 77 5.56 9.61 31.47
N ARG A 78 5.54 8.84 30.37
CA ARG A 78 5.39 9.36 29.00
C ARG A 78 3.92 9.69 28.76
N HIS A 79 3.50 10.88 29.16
CA HIS A 79 2.24 11.42 28.70
C HIS A 79 2.44 11.94 27.26
N ASP A 80 2.08 11.14 26.26
CA ASP A 80 1.84 11.65 24.90
C ASP A 80 0.53 12.44 24.92
N ASN A 81 0.58 13.58 25.60
CA ASN A 81 -0.62 14.29 26.00
C ASN A 81 -1.10 15.11 24.80
N VAL A 82 -2.00 14.53 24.03
CA VAL A 82 -2.82 15.22 23.01
C VAL A 82 -3.72 16.31 23.60
N GLY A 83 -3.64 16.61 24.90
CA GLY A 83 -4.37 17.70 25.57
C GLY A 83 -4.06 19.12 25.08
N HIS A 84 -3.10 19.28 24.16
CA HIS A 84 -2.89 20.54 23.43
C HIS A 84 -3.76 20.65 22.16
N TRP A 85 -4.48 19.59 21.78
CA TRP A 85 -5.37 19.62 20.62
C TRP A 85 -6.68 20.32 21.01
N PRO A 86 -7.19 21.24 20.18
CA PRO A 86 -8.46 21.90 20.46
C PRO A 86 -9.60 20.87 20.46
N GLU A 87 -10.29 20.76 21.59
CA GLU A 87 -11.51 19.97 21.69
C GLU A 87 -12.64 20.69 20.94
N VAL A 88 -13.23 20.01 19.95
CA VAL A 88 -14.44 20.51 19.28
C VAL A 88 -15.64 20.26 20.21
N ALA A 89 -15.90 21.21 21.10
CA ALA A 89 -17.12 21.17 21.91
C ALA A 89 -18.35 21.42 21.00
N PRO A 90 -19.45 20.66 21.13
CA PRO A 90 -20.68 20.96 20.42
C PRO A 90 -21.22 22.32 20.90
N GLN A 91 -21.43 23.23 19.95
CA GLN A 91 -21.99 24.55 20.16
C GLN A 91 -23.31 24.44 20.95
N ARG A 92 -23.34 24.88 22.22
CA ARG A 92 -24.60 25.03 22.94
C ARG A 92 -25.41 26.13 22.25
N GLN A 93 -26.52 25.73 21.61
CA GLN A 93 -27.51 26.67 21.10
C GLN A 93 -28.07 27.46 22.28
N ARG A 94 -28.05 28.80 22.16
CA ARG A 94 -28.66 29.74 23.10
C ARG A 94 -30.13 29.92 22.79
#